data_AF-A0A915NPH4-F1
#
_entry.id   AF-A0A915NPH4-F1
#
_cell.length_a   1.000
_cell.length_b   1.000
_cell.length_c   1.000
_cell.angle_alpha   90.00
_cell.angle_beta   90.00
_cell.angle_gamma   90.00
#
_symmetry.space_group_name_H-M   'P 1'
#
loop_
_entity.id
_entity.type
_entity.pdbx_description
1 polymer ?
#
loop_
_entity_poly.entity_id
_entity_poly.type
_entity_poly.pdbx_seq_one_letter_code
_entity_poly.pdbx_strand_id
1 'polypeptide(L)'
;MDTPGASPYGFAALLASESKPNKNKLNEQINELIAKKRKDVAWFVSHCSTHSKREWIAKEMQKYINVDIYGSCGTLQCSKGVGLKCVQMLNTDYWFYFAAENSICKDYLTEKIWDQGLSTFSVPIVLKRSLVQ
;
A
#
# COMPACT_ATOMS: atom_id res chain seq x y z
N MET A 1 25.46 -12.91 0.21
CA MET A 1 24.29 -13.74 0.57
C MET A 1 23.14 -12.78 0.77
N ASP A 2 22.47 -12.47 -0.33
CA ASP A 2 21.37 -11.50 -0.38
C ASP A 2 20.10 -12.13 0.19
N THR A 3 19.33 -11.34 0.93
CA THR A 3 18.08 -11.79 1.55
C THR A 3 17.08 -12.23 0.46
N PRO A 4 16.37 -13.37 0.62
CA PRO A 4 15.48 -13.95 -0.40
C PRO A 4 14.12 -13.23 -0.47
N GLY A 5 14.14 -11.90 -0.49
CA GLY A 5 12.95 -11.10 -0.77
C GLY A 5 12.83 -10.85 -2.27
N ALA A 6 12.53 -11.88 -3.05
CA ALA A 6 12.18 -11.68 -4.45
C ALA A 6 10.84 -10.92 -4.51
N SER A 7 10.83 -9.71 -5.07
CA SER A 7 9.58 -9.08 -5.49
C SER A 7 9.13 -9.77 -6.79
N PRO A 8 7.88 -10.21 -6.93
CA PRO A 8 7.38 -10.77 -8.19
C PRO A 8 7.33 -9.73 -9.31
N TYR A 9 7.41 -8.44 -8.96
CA TYR A 9 7.25 -7.30 -9.87
C TYR A 9 8.55 -6.49 -10.03
N GLY A 10 9.69 -7.00 -9.54
CA GLY A 10 11.00 -6.36 -9.67
C GLY A 10 12.05 -7.02 -8.78
N PHE A 11 13.27 -6.47 -8.72
CA PHE A 11 14.28 -6.94 -7.76
C PHE A 11 14.63 -5.82 -6.79
N ALA A 12 14.73 -6.17 -5.50
CA ALA A 12 15.33 -5.30 -4.50
C ALA A 12 16.85 -5.50 -4.58
N ALA A 13 17.57 -4.54 -5.15
CA ALA A 13 19.03 -4.53 -5.11
C ALA A 13 19.52 -3.69 -3.94
N LEU A 14 20.57 -4.17 -3.27
CA LEU A 14 21.30 -3.34 -2.33
C LEU A 14 21.99 -2.22 -3.11
N LEU A 15 21.76 -0.97 -2.69
CA LEU A 15 22.48 0.16 -3.25
C LEU A 15 23.97 0.05 -2.91
N ALA A 16 24.80 0.20 -3.95
CA ALA A 16 26.24 0.38 -3.78
C ALA A 16 26.51 1.57 -2.84
N SER A 17 27.63 1.55 -2.12
CA SER A 17 27.93 2.55 -1.09
C SER A 17 27.84 3.99 -1.59
N GLU A 18 28.33 4.23 -2.79
CA GLU A 18 28.34 5.49 -3.52
C GLU A 18 26.95 5.92 -4.01
N SER A 19 26.03 4.96 -4.16
CA SER A 19 24.64 5.18 -4.56
C SER A 19 23.72 5.39 -3.35
N LYS A 20 24.20 5.19 -2.12
CA LYS A 20 23.38 5.41 -0.92
C LYS A 20 23.08 6.89 -0.77
N PRO A 21 21.80 7.29 -0.61
CA PRO A 21 21.45 8.68 -0.46
C PRO A 21 22.05 9.26 0.83
N ASN A 22 22.36 10.56 0.80
CA ASN A 22 22.72 11.27 2.02
C ASN A 22 21.56 11.20 3.01
N LYS A 23 21.79 10.61 4.19
CA LYS A 23 20.76 10.37 5.21
C LYS A 23 20.06 11.65 5.65
N ASN A 24 20.78 12.77 5.79
CA ASN A 24 20.18 14.02 6.24
C ASN A 24 19.21 14.58 5.18
N LYS A 25 19.64 14.59 3.92
CA LYS A 25 18.79 15.01 2.80
C LYS A 25 17.58 14.09 2.64
N LEU A 26 17.75 12.78 2.80
CA LEU A 26 16.65 11.83 2.77
C LEU A 26 15.66 12.07 3.91
N ASN A 27 16.15 12.30 5.13
CA ASN A 27 15.29 12.58 6.28
C ASN A 27 14.50 13.88 6.11
N GLU A 28 15.12 14.93 5.56
CA GLU A 28 14.45 16.19 5.24
C GLU A 28 13.31 15.97 4.23
N GLN A 29 13.58 15.25 3.13
CA GLN A 29 12.57 14.88 2.14
C GLN A 29 11.43 14.05 2.74
N ILE A 30 11.75 13.08 3.60
CA ILE A 30 10.73 12.26 4.29
C ILE A 30 9.89 13.14 5.22
N ASN A 31 10.51 14.04 5.98
CA ASN A 31 9.79 14.96 6.88
C ASN A 31 8.84 15.88 6.11
N GLU A 32 9.25 16.40 4.94
CA GLU A 32 8.37 17.19 4.07
C GLU A 32 7.16 16.40 3.57
N LEU A 33 7.33 15.12 3.24
CA LEU A 33 6.22 14.24 2.84
C LEU A 33 5.29 13.95 4.01
N ILE A 34 5.84 13.58 5.16
CA ILE A 34 5.09 13.33 6.40
C ILE A 34 4.30 14.56 6.81
N ALA A 35 4.88 15.75 6.71
CA ALA A 35 4.24 17.02 7.05
C ALA A 35 3.00 17.33 6.18
N LYS A 36 2.83 16.68 5.01
CA LYS A 36 1.67 16.83 4.13
C LYS A 36 0.56 15.80 4.40
N LYS A 37 0.87 14.69 5.07
CA LYS A 37 -0.11 13.61 5.30
C LYS A 37 -1.23 14.06 6.22
N ARG A 38 -2.47 13.89 5.79
CA ARG A 38 -3.69 14.30 6.52
C ARG A 38 -4.78 13.23 6.53
N LYS A 39 -4.67 12.22 5.68
CA LYS A 39 -5.67 11.17 5.49
C LYS A 39 -5.19 9.86 6.10
N ASP A 40 -6.11 9.09 6.66
CA ASP A 40 -5.75 7.90 7.42
C ASP A 40 -5.43 6.74 6.47
N VAL A 41 -6.43 6.17 5.78
CA VAL A 41 -6.28 4.97 4.96
C VAL A 41 -6.82 5.18 3.55
N ALA A 42 -6.03 4.84 2.55
CA ALA A 42 -6.51 4.66 1.17
C ALA A 42 -6.69 3.19 0.85
N TRP A 43 -7.73 2.86 0.07
CA TRP A 43 -7.93 1.53 -0.47
C TRP A 43 -8.31 1.58 -1.95
N PHE A 44 -7.49 0.99 -2.82
CA PHE A 44 -7.77 0.89 -4.26
C PHE A 44 -8.33 -0.49 -4.58
N VAL A 45 -9.58 -0.54 -5.02
CA VAL A 45 -10.31 -1.80 -5.14
C VAL A 45 -11.31 -1.81 -6.29
N SER A 46 -11.23 -2.88 -7.10
CA SER A 46 -12.14 -3.12 -8.21
C SER A 46 -12.94 -4.43 -8.13
N HIS A 47 -12.54 -5.34 -7.23
CA HIS A 47 -13.19 -6.64 -7.04
C HIS A 47 -13.82 -6.68 -5.64
N CYS A 48 -15.15 -6.64 -5.62
CA CYS A 48 -15.95 -6.69 -4.40
C CYS A 48 -16.38 -8.14 -4.11
N SER A 49 -16.72 -8.46 -2.86
CA SER A 49 -17.15 -9.81 -2.46
C SER A 49 -16.06 -10.86 -2.63
N THR A 50 -14.95 -10.73 -1.92
CA THR A 50 -13.81 -11.64 -2.07
C THR A 50 -13.79 -12.75 -1.02
N HIS A 51 -13.02 -13.81 -1.26
CA HIS A 51 -12.89 -14.92 -0.30
C HIS A 51 -12.28 -14.47 1.03
N SER A 52 -11.37 -13.49 1.00
CA SER A 52 -10.77 -12.90 2.19
C SER A 52 -11.70 -12.05 3.04
N LYS A 53 -12.90 -11.71 2.54
CA LYS A 53 -13.83 -10.77 3.20
C LYS A 53 -13.18 -9.42 3.53
N ARG A 54 -12.18 -9.00 2.75
CA ARG A 54 -11.46 -7.73 2.95
C ARG A 54 -12.39 -6.51 2.90
N GLU A 55 -13.49 -6.60 2.14
CA GLU A 55 -14.53 -5.58 2.10
C GLU A 55 -15.24 -5.41 3.44
N TRP A 56 -15.44 -6.49 4.20
CA TRP A 56 -16.01 -6.43 5.53
C TRP A 56 -15.03 -5.79 6.51
N ILE A 57 -13.73 -6.13 6.41
CA ILE A 57 -12.68 -5.53 7.24
C ILE A 57 -12.58 -4.02 6.99
N ALA A 58 -12.55 -3.59 5.73
CA ALA A 58 -12.54 -2.16 5.40
C ALA A 58 -13.77 -1.42 5.96
N LYS A 59 -14.97 -2.03 5.84
CA LYS A 59 -16.21 -1.48 6.40
C LYS A 59 -16.18 -1.40 7.93
N GLU A 60 -15.58 -2.39 8.59
CA GLU A 60 -15.42 -2.38 10.05
C GLU A 60 -14.42 -1.30 10.48
N MET A 61 -13.31 -1.14 9.74
CA MET A 61 -12.33 -0.08 9.96
C MET A 61 -12.95 1.32 9.82
N GLN A 62 -13.84 1.54 8.83
CA GLN A 62 -14.53 2.81 8.61
C GLN A 62 -15.32 3.32 9.81
N LYS A 63 -15.65 2.46 10.79
CA LYS A 63 -16.31 2.87 12.04
C LYS A 63 -15.39 3.62 13.00
N TYR A 64 -14.07 3.46 12.85
CA TYR A 64 -13.07 3.95 13.80
C TYR A 64 -12.06 4.91 13.17
N ILE A 65 -11.75 4.75 11.88
CA ILE A 65 -10.78 5.56 11.14
C ILE A 65 -11.31 5.86 9.73
N ASN A 66 -10.86 6.95 9.12
CA ASN A 66 -11.32 7.28 7.77
C ASN A 66 -10.67 6.35 6.74
N VAL A 67 -11.48 5.61 6.00
CA VAL A 67 -11.00 4.78 4.89
C VAL A 67 -11.59 5.30 3.59
N ASP A 68 -10.75 5.92 2.78
CA ASP A 68 -11.09 6.40 1.45
C ASP A 68 -10.99 5.23 0.45
N ILE A 69 -12.15 4.80 -0.05
CA ILE A 69 -12.27 3.64 -0.94
C ILE A 69 -12.42 4.12 -2.39
N TYR A 70 -11.40 3.85 -3.20
CA TYR A 70 -11.36 4.19 -4.61
C TYR A 70 -11.63 2.97 -5.49
N GLY A 71 -12.43 3.17 -6.54
CA GLY A 71 -12.76 2.14 -7.54
C GLY A 71 -14.19 1.64 -7.40
N SER A 72 -14.51 0.50 -8.02
CA SER A 72 -15.90 0.03 -8.16
C SER A 72 -16.57 -0.40 -6.85
N CYS A 73 -15.79 -0.62 -5.77
CA CYS A 73 -16.34 -0.98 -4.46
C CYS A 73 -16.48 0.23 -3.52
N GLY A 74 -16.20 1.45 -3.99
CA GLY A 74 -16.28 2.67 -3.21
C GLY A 74 -16.93 3.82 -3.99
N THR A 75 -16.97 4.99 -3.37
CA THR A 75 -17.55 6.21 -3.96
C THR A 75 -16.51 7.09 -4.62
N LEU A 76 -15.23 6.91 -4.30
CA LEU A 76 -14.14 7.69 -4.88
C LEU A 76 -13.66 7.03 -6.17
N GLN A 77 -13.24 7.86 -7.12
CA GLN A 77 -12.74 7.39 -8.40
C GLN A 77 -11.27 7.72 -8.56
N CYS A 78 -10.52 6.71 -9.00
CA CYS A 78 -9.22 6.90 -9.60
C CYS A 78 -9.35 6.54 -11.09
N SER A 79 -9.46 7.54 -11.96
CA SER A 79 -9.65 7.34 -13.39
C SER A 79 -8.42 6.65 -14.00
N LYS A 80 -8.63 5.66 -14.88
CA LYS A 80 -7.57 4.78 -15.42
C LYS A 80 -6.45 5.51 -16.18
N GLY A 81 -6.71 6.72 -16.72
CA GLY A 81 -5.67 7.58 -17.33
C GLY A 81 -4.81 8.35 -16.33
N VAL A 82 -5.12 8.24 -15.04
CA VAL A 82 -4.55 8.99 -13.91
C VAL A 82 -3.92 8.04 -12.88
N GLY A 83 -3.81 6.73 -13.19
CA GLY A 83 -3.38 5.68 -12.26
C GLY A 83 -2.07 6.02 -11.51
N LEU A 84 -1.10 6.63 -12.21
CA LEU A 84 0.14 7.11 -11.59
C LEU A 84 -0.09 8.21 -10.54
N LYS A 85 -1.01 9.15 -10.76
CA LYS A 85 -1.27 10.23 -9.79
C LYS A 85 -2.00 9.70 -8.54
N CYS A 86 -2.84 8.68 -8.67
CA CYS A 86 -3.49 8.09 -7.49
C CYS A 86 -2.49 7.31 -6.63
N VAL A 87 -1.53 6.61 -7.22
CA VAL A 87 -0.48 5.98 -6.42
C VAL A 87 0.42 7.05 -5.80
N GLN A 88 0.69 8.16 -6.50
CA GLN A 88 1.47 9.27 -5.95
C GLN A 88 0.84 9.91 -4.71
N MET A 89 -0.49 10.03 -4.61
CA MET A 89 -1.12 10.58 -3.40
C MET A 89 -0.90 9.70 -2.16
N LEU A 90 -0.58 8.41 -2.31
CA LEU A 90 -0.17 7.58 -1.17
C LEU A 90 1.14 8.10 -0.53
N ASN A 91 2.00 8.76 -1.31
CA ASN A 91 3.23 9.35 -0.79
C ASN A 91 2.95 10.58 0.07
N THR A 92 2.00 11.42 -0.34
CA THR A 92 1.82 12.76 0.25
C THR A 92 0.65 12.89 1.20
N ASP A 93 -0.43 12.14 0.99
CA ASP A 93 -1.70 12.44 1.61
C ASP A 93 -2.07 11.42 2.70
N TYR A 94 -1.73 10.13 2.48
CA TYR A 94 -2.17 9.01 3.31
C TYR A 94 -1.09 8.47 4.23
N TRP A 95 -1.45 8.13 5.46
CA TRP A 95 -0.59 7.40 6.39
C TRP A 95 -0.51 5.92 6.04
N PHE A 96 -1.64 5.31 5.71
CA PHE A 96 -1.76 3.88 5.48
C PHE A 96 -2.37 3.56 4.12
N TYR A 97 -1.97 2.41 3.57
CA TYR A 97 -2.58 1.83 2.38
C TYR A 97 -3.10 0.43 2.68
N PHE A 98 -4.38 0.17 2.41
CA PHE A 98 -4.97 -1.14 2.66
C PHE A 98 -4.66 -2.11 1.51
N ALA A 99 -3.58 -2.89 1.66
CA ALA A 99 -3.05 -3.83 0.67
C ALA A 99 -3.58 -5.26 0.86
N ALA A 100 -4.86 -5.41 1.21
CA ALA A 100 -5.47 -6.71 1.44
C ALA A 100 -5.76 -7.47 0.12
N GLU A 101 -5.28 -8.71 0.07
CA GLU A 101 -5.51 -9.63 -1.06
C GLU A 101 -6.94 -10.16 -1.11
N ASN A 102 -7.33 -10.61 -2.31
CA ASN A 102 -8.67 -11.17 -2.56
C ASN A 102 -8.92 -12.49 -1.81
N SER A 103 -7.86 -13.21 -1.44
CA SER A 103 -7.92 -14.49 -0.73
C SER A 103 -6.83 -14.56 0.34
N ILE A 104 -7.10 -15.32 1.42
CA ILE A 104 -6.11 -15.59 2.47
C ILE A 104 -5.43 -16.91 2.13
N CYS A 105 -4.26 -16.82 1.48
CA CYS A 105 -3.49 -17.98 1.05
C CYS A 105 -2.02 -17.85 1.45
N LYS A 106 -1.37 -18.99 1.67
CA LYS A 106 0.07 -19.06 1.88
C LYS A 106 0.78 -18.52 0.63
N ASP A 107 1.78 -17.67 0.82
CA ASP A 107 2.63 -17.10 -0.23
C ASP A 107 1.90 -16.29 -1.32
N TYR A 108 0.60 -16.00 -1.17
CA TYR A 108 -0.15 -15.17 -2.11
C TYR A 108 0.11 -13.68 -1.85
N LEU A 109 0.99 -13.11 -2.67
CA LEU A 109 1.34 -11.69 -2.69
C LEU A 109 1.29 -11.15 -4.11
N THR A 110 0.60 -10.04 -4.31
CA THR A 110 0.48 -9.42 -5.63
C THR A 110 0.95 -7.95 -5.61
N GLU A 111 0.73 -7.25 -6.71
CA GLU A 111 1.04 -5.83 -6.92
C GLU A 111 0.59 -4.92 -5.77
N LYS A 112 -0.45 -5.30 -5.01
CA LYS A 112 -0.99 -4.47 -3.93
C LYS A 112 0.06 -4.13 -2.88
N ILE A 113 0.84 -5.12 -2.43
CA ILE A 113 1.90 -4.84 -1.45
C ILE A 113 3.12 -4.23 -2.13
N TRP A 114 3.48 -4.66 -3.35
CA TRP A 114 4.74 -4.27 -3.99
C TRP A 114 4.66 -2.90 -4.67
N ASP A 115 3.68 -2.71 -5.54
CA ASP A 115 3.56 -1.55 -6.44
C ASP A 115 2.81 -0.37 -5.80
N GLN A 116 2.02 -0.60 -4.76
CA GLN A 116 1.34 0.47 -4.02
C GLN A 116 1.75 0.55 -2.56
N GLY A 117 1.99 -0.59 -1.90
CA GLY A 117 2.41 -0.62 -0.50
C GLY A 117 3.86 -0.16 -0.29
N LEU A 118 4.82 -0.93 -0.80
CA LEU A 118 6.25 -0.78 -0.53
C LEU A 118 6.95 0.22 -1.46
N SER A 119 6.37 0.53 -2.60
CA SER A 119 6.88 1.54 -3.54
C SER A 119 6.50 2.98 -3.14
N THR A 120 5.68 3.14 -2.09
CA THR A 120 5.19 4.45 -1.62
C THR A 120 5.59 4.72 -0.17
N PHE A 121 5.47 5.97 0.27
CA PHE A 121 5.68 6.39 1.65
C PHE A 121 4.44 6.18 2.55
N SER A 122 3.57 5.23 2.20
CA SER A 122 2.46 4.81 3.06
C SER A 122 2.79 3.49 3.73
N VAL A 123 2.24 3.24 4.92
CA VAL A 123 2.43 1.96 5.60
C VAL A 123 1.37 0.96 5.12
N PRO A 124 1.76 -0.17 4.49
CA PRO A 124 0.80 -1.13 3.99
C PRO A 124 0.17 -1.93 5.14
N ILE A 125 -1.17 -1.94 5.18
CA ILE A 125 -1.97 -2.82 6.04
C ILE A 125 -2.29 -4.08 5.25
N VAL A 126 -1.81 -5.23 5.72
CA VAL A 126 -2.00 -6.54 5.07
C VAL A 126 -2.73 -7.50 5.98
N LEU A 127 -3.42 -8.49 5.39
CA LEU A 127 -4.06 -9.55 6.15
C LEU A 127 -3.03 -10.61 6.56
N LYS A 128 -3.21 -11.18 7.76
CA LYS A 128 -2.43 -12.33 8.21
C LYS A 128 -2.71 -13.53 7.29
N ARG A 129 -1.65 -14.18 6.81
CA ARG A 129 -1.70 -15.28 5.82
C ARG A 129 -1.88 -16.68 6.41
N SER A 130 -2.41 -16.77 7.62
CA SER A 130 -2.68 -18.04 8.29
C SER A 130 -4.10 -18.00 8.83
N LEU A 131 -4.93 -18.90 8.31
CA LEU A 131 -6.09 -19.35 9.07
C LEU A 131 -5.53 -20.08 10.29
N VAL A 132 -5.90 -19.63 11.49
CA VAL A 132 -5.69 -20.46 12.68
C VAL A 132 -6.59 -21.66 12.47
N GLN A 133 -5.97 -22.83 12.34
CA GLN A 133 -6.66 -24.10 12.22
C GLN A 133 -7.20 -24.52 13.59
#